data_AF-A0A3G9JBS9-F1
#
_entry.id   AF-A0A3G9JBS9-F1
#
_cell.length_a   1.000
_cell.length_b   1.000
_cell.length_c   1.000
_cell.angle_alpha   90.00
_cell.angle_beta   90.00
_cell.angle_gamma   90.00
#
_symmetry.space_group_name_H-M   'P 1'
#
loop_
_entity.id
_entity.type
_entity.pdbx_description
1 polymer ?
#
loop_
_entity_poly.entity_id
_entity_poly.type
_entity_poly.pdbx_seq_one_letter_code
_entity_poly.pdbx_strand_id
1 'polypeptide(L)'
;MNCISHDLNFSVPDTGTHSSYKYYASIKKDLDLFFFILNTIMISDYIPYHARMTLEVIDGKANEEDFIKSPEELLKKNPGKNVKKLRKHSQELLEMILSRVVDNFQVYIVSLIREVLVVKPEILHNKQPSISIEQVLKSDSIEALLQEVIESKISSLANKGFGNIEEWCLQNGIPLVVDNDRKEKIVEFIALRNIIVHNRCIVDDKFLKAVPRSKYQQGAIRELEVDDLYDVVNTLGTIVTNTDESTIQKYCLNRNLINSDSKFRVEF
;
A
#
# COMPACT_ATOMS: atom_id res chain seq x y z
N MET A 1 -15.02 9.86 -14.46
CA MET A 1 -13.91 10.29 -13.59
C MET A 1 -13.85 11.81 -13.64
N ASN A 2 -14.50 12.47 -12.68
CA ASN A 2 -14.11 13.82 -12.32
C ASN A 2 -12.78 13.66 -11.59
N CYS A 3 -11.65 13.94 -12.25
CA CYS A 3 -10.35 14.01 -11.59
C CYS A 3 -10.37 15.26 -10.72
N ILE A 4 -10.88 15.11 -9.49
CA ILE A 4 -10.55 16.00 -8.39
C ILE A 4 -9.06 15.73 -8.11
N SER A 5 -8.25 16.77 -8.02
CA SER A 5 -6.85 16.66 -7.63
C SER A 5 -6.78 16.10 -6.20
N HIS A 6 -6.65 14.78 -6.08
CA HIS A 6 -6.38 14.14 -4.81
C HIS A 6 -4.86 14.04 -4.69
N ASP A 7 -4.31 14.94 -3.87
CA ASP A 7 -2.91 14.87 -3.48
C ASP A 7 -2.72 13.66 -2.55
N LEU A 8 -1.66 12.89 -2.79
CA LEU A 8 -1.16 11.92 -1.83
C LEU A 8 -0.63 12.70 -0.62
N ASN A 9 -1.48 12.83 0.39
CA ASN A 9 -1.27 13.70 1.55
C ASN A 9 -0.50 13.05 2.70
N PHE A 10 0.38 12.08 2.41
CA PHE A 10 1.30 11.55 3.43
C PHE A 10 2.72 12.06 3.19
N SER A 11 3.33 12.59 4.25
CA SER A 11 4.74 13.01 4.21
C SER A 11 5.61 11.76 4.32
N VAL A 12 6.42 11.51 3.29
CA VAL A 12 7.54 10.58 3.38
C VAL A 12 8.56 11.20 4.34
N PRO A 13 8.95 10.53 5.43
CA PRO A 13 9.96 11.06 6.34
C PRO A 13 11.35 11.01 5.68
N ASP A 14 12.26 11.89 6.07
CA ASP A 14 13.64 11.90 5.55
C ASP A 14 14.48 10.70 6.06
N THR A 15 14.07 10.15 7.22
CA THR A 15 14.72 8.99 7.83
C THR A 15 13.70 8.04 8.43
N GLY A 16 14.07 6.77 8.57
CA GLY A 16 13.26 5.77 9.25
C GLY A 16 14.01 4.46 9.46
N THR A 17 13.36 3.46 10.04
CA THR A 17 13.92 2.10 10.15
C THR A 17 14.17 1.48 8.77
N HIS A 18 14.88 0.36 8.72
CA HIS A 18 15.07 -0.36 7.46
C HIS A 18 13.73 -0.83 6.87
N SER A 19 12.81 -1.24 7.73
CA SER A 19 11.44 -1.60 7.39
C SER A 19 10.67 -0.44 6.77
N SER A 20 10.74 0.74 7.37
CA SER A 20 10.10 1.96 6.84
C SER A 20 10.71 2.39 5.51
N TYR A 21 12.04 2.34 5.38
CA TYR A 21 12.72 2.58 4.11
C TYR A 21 12.21 1.66 3.00
N LYS A 22 12.13 0.34 3.25
CA LYS A 22 11.61 -0.64 2.29
C LYS A 22 10.16 -0.39 1.94
N TYR A 23 9.33 -0.05 2.94
CA TYR A 23 7.93 0.29 2.73
C TYR A 23 7.78 1.44 1.73
N TYR A 24 8.44 2.57 1.98
CA TYR A 24 8.33 3.76 1.13
C TYR A 24 8.97 3.55 -0.25
N ALA A 25 10.10 2.84 -0.32
CA ALA A 25 10.71 2.48 -1.59
C ALA A 25 9.78 1.59 -2.45
N SER A 26 9.03 0.67 -1.83
CA SER A 26 8.06 -0.17 -2.55
C SER A 26 6.84 0.63 -3.00
N ILE A 27 6.24 1.45 -2.13
CA ILE A 27 5.12 2.33 -2.49
C ILE A 27 5.51 3.23 -3.65
N LYS A 28 6.72 3.81 -3.62
CA LYS A 28 7.22 4.65 -4.70
C LYS A 28 7.22 3.92 -6.04
N LYS A 29 7.83 2.74 -6.08
CA LYS A 29 7.89 1.93 -7.32
C LYS A 29 6.50 1.55 -7.84
N ASP A 30 5.58 1.23 -6.93
CA ASP A 30 4.23 0.81 -7.30
C ASP A 30 3.40 1.97 -7.86
N LEU A 31 3.51 3.16 -7.25
CA LEU A 31 2.88 4.38 -7.75
C LEU A 31 3.53 4.87 -9.05
N ASP A 32 4.87 4.85 -9.15
CA ASP A 32 5.59 5.20 -10.37
C ASP A 32 5.16 4.31 -11.54
N LEU A 33 4.99 3.00 -11.30
CA LEU A 33 4.47 2.06 -12.31
C LEU A 33 3.02 2.39 -12.68
N PHE A 34 2.17 2.68 -11.70
CA PHE A 34 0.78 3.06 -11.95
C PHE A 34 0.70 4.31 -12.84
N PHE A 35 1.41 5.39 -12.49
CA PHE A 35 1.42 6.62 -13.27
C PHE A 35 2.10 6.44 -14.63
N PHE A 36 3.14 5.62 -14.72
CA PHE A 36 3.75 5.25 -16.00
C PHE A 36 2.73 4.63 -16.95
N ILE A 37 1.88 3.71 -16.47
CA ILE A 37 0.82 3.09 -17.28
C ILE A 37 -0.20 4.15 -17.73
N LEU A 38 -0.68 5.00 -16.82
CA LEU A 38 -1.64 6.06 -17.14
C LEU A 38 -1.09 7.03 -18.19
N ASN A 39 0.12 7.55 -17.97
CA ASN A 39 0.78 8.50 -18.87
C ASN A 39 1.03 7.89 -20.24
N THR A 40 1.50 6.64 -20.30
CA THR A 40 1.72 5.94 -21.57
C THR A 40 0.44 5.83 -22.38
N ILE A 41 -0.68 5.50 -21.74
CA ILE A 41 -1.98 5.37 -22.40
C ILE A 41 -2.50 6.72 -22.91
N MET A 42 -2.37 7.77 -22.09
CA MET A 42 -2.77 9.12 -22.45
C MET A 42 -1.97 9.65 -23.64
N ILE A 43 -0.64 9.51 -23.61
CA ILE A 43 0.26 9.94 -24.69
C ILE A 43 -0.03 9.13 -25.96
N SER A 44 -0.27 7.83 -25.84
CA SER A 44 -0.57 6.96 -26.99
C SER A 44 -1.86 7.33 -27.71
N ASP A 45 -2.86 7.89 -27.02
CA ASP A 45 -4.07 8.44 -27.65
C ASP A 45 -3.86 9.86 -28.18
N TYR A 46 -3.01 10.65 -27.51
CA TYR A 46 -2.76 12.04 -27.88
C TYR A 46 -1.96 12.19 -29.17
N ILE A 47 -0.92 11.37 -29.38
CA ILE A 47 -0.07 11.47 -30.59
C ILE A 47 -0.88 11.33 -31.89
N PRO A 48 -1.72 10.29 -32.08
CA PRO A 48 -2.53 10.15 -33.29
C PRO A 48 -3.58 11.25 -33.43
N TYR A 49 -4.17 11.70 -32.32
CA TYR A 49 -5.11 12.82 -32.31
C TYR A 49 -4.44 14.09 -32.85
N HIS A 50 -3.29 14.46 -32.29
CA HIS A 50 -2.54 15.65 -32.69
C HIS A 50 -2.11 15.58 -34.15
N ALA A 51 -1.57 14.43 -34.60
CA ALA A 51 -1.18 14.23 -36.00
C ALA A 51 -2.36 14.43 -36.97
N ARG A 52 -3.56 13.89 -36.64
CA ARG A 52 -4.76 14.06 -37.46
C ARG A 52 -5.20 15.53 -37.51
N MET A 53 -5.26 16.20 -36.37
CA MET A 53 -5.67 17.61 -36.30
C MET A 53 -4.71 18.51 -37.09
N THR A 54 -3.39 18.25 -37.02
CA THR A 54 -2.39 18.97 -37.83
C THR A 54 -2.66 18.82 -39.33
N LEU A 55 -3.00 17.62 -39.81
CA LEU A 55 -3.35 17.40 -41.22
C LEU A 55 -4.64 18.12 -41.61
N GLU A 56 -5.65 18.13 -40.74
CA GLU A 56 -6.92 18.84 -41.00
C GLU A 56 -6.73 20.35 -41.09
N VAL A 57 -5.82 20.94 -40.31
CA VAL A 57 -5.46 22.37 -40.42
C VAL A 57 -4.78 22.66 -41.75
N ILE A 58 -3.82 21.82 -42.16
CA ILE A 58 -3.12 21.98 -43.45
C ILE A 58 -4.12 21.90 -44.62
N ASP A 59 -5.12 21.04 -44.53
CA ASP A 59 -6.21 20.90 -45.50
C ASP A 59 -7.25 22.03 -45.44
N GLY A 60 -7.15 22.98 -44.50
CA GLY A 60 -8.12 24.06 -44.29
C GLY A 60 -9.47 23.59 -43.71
N LYS A 61 -9.51 22.40 -43.09
CA LYS A 61 -10.72 21.78 -42.52
C LYS A 61 -10.90 22.07 -41.02
N ALA A 62 -9.87 22.55 -40.34
CA ALA A 62 -9.90 22.90 -38.92
C ALA A 62 -9.02 24.12 -38.63
N ASN A 63 -9.22 24.77 -37.47
CA ASN A 63 -8.36 25.86 -36.99
C ASN A 63 -7.45 25.36 -35.86
N GLU A 64 -6.27 25.95 -35.72
CA GLU A 64 -5.35 25.63 -34.62
C GLU A 64 -5.93 25.97 -33.22
N GLU A 65 -6.82 26.96 -33.15
CA GLU A 65 -7.48 27.35 -31.89
C GLU A 65 -8.37 26.23 -31.33
N ASP A 66 -8.83 25.31 -32.18
CA ASP A 66 -9.66 24.17 -31.80
C ASP A 66 -8.83 22.99 -31.23
N PHE A 67 -7.49 23.13 -31.18
CA PHE A 67 -6.61 22.06 -30.71
C PHE A 67 -6.79 21.80 -29.23
N ILE A 68 -6.94 20.53 -28.89
CA ILE A 68 -6.69 20.06 -27.54
C ILE A 68 -5.17 20.09 -27.32
N LYS A 69 -4.72 20.86 -26.32
CA LYS A 69 -3.30 21.23 -26.17
C LYS A 69 -2.50 20.25 -25.32
N SER A 70 -3.18 19.31 -24.65
CA SER A 70 -2.52 18.33 -23.80
C SER A 70 -3.24 16.99 -23.75
N PRO A 71 -2.54 15.90 -23.38
CA PRO A 71 -3.16 14.59 -23.13
C PRO A 71 -4.27 14.64 -22.07
N GLU A 72 -4.13 15.48 -21.03
CA GLU A 72 -5.10 15.64 -19.94
C GLU A 72 -6.40 16.29 -20.43
N GLU A 73 -6.30 17.31 -21.28
CA GLU A 73 -7.47 17.92 -21.91
C GLU A 73 -8.18 16.92 -22.84
N LEU A 74 -7.42 16.08 -23.55
CA LEU A 74 -7.98 15.04 -24.43
C LEU A 74 -8.76 14.01 -23.63
N LEU A 75 -8.19 13.56 -22.51
CA LEU A 75 -8.83 12.64 -21.56
C LEU A 75 -10.20 13.16 -21.07
N LYS A 76 -10.28 14.47 -20.78
CA LYS A 76 -11.48 15.14 -20.25
C LYS A 76 -12.54 15.36 -21.34
N LYS A 77 -12.15 15.87 -22.52
CA LYS A 77 -13.08 16.28 -23.58
C LYS A 77 -13.47 15.16 -24.54
N ASN A 78 -12.50 14.38 -25.02
CA ASN A 78 -12.73 13.34 -26.02
C ASN A 78 -11.76 12.16 -25.84
N PRO A 79 -11.99 11.30 -24.85
CA PRO A 79 -11.08 10.22 -24.52
C PRO A 79 -10.89 9.28 -25.71
N GLY A 80 -9.62 8.99 -26.04
CA GLY A 80 -9.23 8.11 -27.12
C GLY A 80 -9.56 6.64 -26.86
N LYS A 81 -9.18 5.79 -27.82
CA LYS A 81 -9.52 4.35 -27.80
C LYS A 81 -8.82 3.63 -26.65
N ASN A 82 -7.57 3.97 -26.37
CA ASN A 82 -6.79 3.30 -25.34
C ASN A 82 -7.26 3.70 -23.94
N VAL A 83 -7.58 4.98 -23.71
CA VAL A 83 -8.21 5.46 -22.48
C VAL A 83 -9.55 4.77 -22.25
N LYS A 84 -10.40 4.64 -23.28
CA LYS A 84 -11.67 3.91 -23.17
C LYS A 84 -11.45 2.43 -22.82
N LYS A 85 -10.38 1.81 -23.33
CA LYS A 85 -10.02 0.43 -22.98
C LYS A 85 -9.52 0.33 -21.54
N LEU A 86 -8.68 1.26 -21.09
CA LEU A 86 -8.23 1.35 -19.70
C LEU A 86 -9.41 1.46 -18.74
N ARG A 87 -10.41 2.31 -19.02
CA ARG A 87 -11.62 2.45 -18.19
C ARG A 87 -12.43 1.16 -18.07
N LYS A 88 -12.34 0.24 -19.04
CA LYS A 88 -12.98 -1.08 -18.97
C LYS A 88 -12.21 -2.08 -18.10
N HIS A 89 -10.92 -1.81 -17.86
CA HIS A 89 -10.01 -2.66 -17.08
C HIS A 89 -9.48 -1.95 -15.83
N SER A 90 -10.13 -0.85 -15.43
CA SER A 90 -9.66 -0.03 -14.31
C SER A 90 -9.80 -0.79 -12.99
N GLN A 91 -10.81 -1.64 -12.90
CA GLN A 91 -11.07 -2.45 -11.73
C GLN A 91 -9.88 -3.37 -11.44
N GLU A 92 -9.41 -4.14 -12.42
CA GLU A 92 -8.27 -5.05 -12.28
C GLU A 92 -6.97 -4.32 -11.98
N LEU A 93 -6.78 -3.12 -12.55
CA LEU A 93 -5.63 -2.27 -12.24
C LEU A 93 -5.65 -1.79 -10.78
N LEU A 94 -6.81 -1.31 -10.30
CA LEU A 94 -6.98 -0.85 -8.92
C LEU A 94 -6.81 -2.00 -7.93
N GLU A 95 -7.37 -3.18 -8.22
CA GLU A 95 -7.24 -4.39 -7.41
C GLU A 95 -5.77 -4.79 -7.23
N MET A 96 -4.98 -4.75 -8.31
CA MET A 96 -3.56 -5.08 -8.28
C MET A 96 -2.77 -4.11 -7.40
N ILE A 97 -2.97 -2.80 -7.57
CA ILE A 97 -2.23 -1.80 -6.79
C ILE A 97 -2.65 -1.82 -5.32
N LEU A 98 -3.95 -1.86 -5.03
CA LEU A 98 -4.43 -1.90 -3.65
C LEU A 98 -3.91 -3.13 -2.91
N SER A 99 -3.94 -4.30 -3.54
CA SER A 99 -3.40 -5.53 -2.94
C SER A 99 -1.92 -5.38 -2.59
N ARG A 100 -1.11 -4.81 -3.49
CA ARG A 100 0.32 -4.56 -3.25
C ARG A 100 0.57 -3.58 -2.11
N VAL A 101 -0.22 -2.50 -2.02
CA VAL A 101 -0.11 -1.50 -0.95
C VAL A 101 -0.41 -2.14 0.41
N VAL A 102 -1.49 -2.92 0.52
CA VAL A 102 -1.87 -3.63 1.75
C VAL A 102 -0.83 -4.68 2.14
N ASP A 103 -0.34 -5.46 1.17
CA ASP A 103 0.71 -6.46 1.40
C ASP A 103 2.01 -5.84 1.89
N ASN A 104 2.42 -4.73 1.28
CA ASN A 104 3.61 -3.99 1.68
C ASN A 104 3.49 -3.46 3.12
N PHE A 105 2.31 -3.00 3.53
CA PHE A 105 2.06 -2.62 4.93
C PHE A 105 2.16 -3.83 5.88
N GLN A 106 1.60 -4.98 5.53
CA GLN A 106 1.72 -6.18 6.36
C GLN A 106 3.17 -6.63 6.51
N VAL A 107 3.96 -6.57 5.41
CA VAL A 107 5.40 -6.84 5.42
C VAL A 107 6.16 -5.84 6.30
N TYR A 108 5.80 -4.56 6.25
CA TYR A 108 6.39 -3.53 7.11
C TYR A 108 6.19 -3.88 8.59
N ILE A 109 4.97 -4.20 9.01
CA ILE A 109 4.66 -4.47 10.42
C ILE A 109 5.51 -5.63 10.97
N VAL A 110 5.56 -6.75 10.24
CA VAL A 110 6.34 -7.92 10.68
C VAL A 110 7.85 -7.65 10.64
N SER A 111 8.30 -6.82 9.70
CA SER A 111 9.72 -6.46 9.59
C SER A 111 10.14 -5.51 10.70
N LEU A 112 9.29 -4.56 11.08
CA LEU A 112 9.54 -3.67 12.21
C LEU A 112 9.61 -4.45 13.53
N ILE A 113 8.67 -5.38 13.75
CA ILE A 113 8.70 -6.24 14.94
C ILE A 113 10.00 -7.05 14.98
N ARG A 114 10.46 -7.58 13.84
CA ARG A 114 11.73 -8.29 13.74
C ARG A 114 12.90 -7.39 14.16
N GLU A 115 12.98 -6.16 13.65
CA GLU A 115 14.02 -5.20 14.04
C GLU A 115 14.00 -4.91 15.54
N VAL A 116 12.82 -4.74 16.14
CA VAL A 116 12.67 -4.56 17.59
C VAL A 116 13.17 -5.78 18.37
N LEU A 117 12.79 -6.99 17.95
CA LEU A 117 13.17 -8.23 18.64
C LEU A 117 14.68 -8.53 18.55
N VAL A 118 15.35 -8.11 17.49
CA VAL A 118 16.82 -8.20 17.37
C VAL A 118 17.51 -7.30 18.40
N VAL A 119 16.98 -6.10 18.65
CA VAL A 119 17.55 -5.14 19.62
C VAL A 119 17.11 -5.43 21.06
N LYS A 120 15.90 -5.96 21.25
CA LYS A 120 15.28 -6.27 22.56
C LYS A 120 14.70 -7.69 22.59
N PRO A 121 15.57 -8.72 22.57
CA PRO A 121 15.12 -10.12 22.59
C PRO A 121 14.40 -10.50 23.88
N GLU A 122 14.59 -9.75 24.98
CA GLU A 122 13.94 -10.03 26.27
C GLU A 122 12.40 -9.95 26.17
N ILE A 123 11.87 -9.26 25.16
CA ILE A 123 10.43 -9.21 24.85
C ILE A 123 9.84 -10.62 24.62
N LEU A 124 10.64 -11.58 24.15
CA LEU A 124 10.21 -12.96 23.91
C LEU A 124 9.91 -13.73 25.20
N HIS A 125 10.39 -13.25 26.37
CA HIS A 125 10.27 -13.98 27.64
C HIS A 125 8.82 -14.09 28.14
N ASN A 126 7.92 -13.19 27.76
CA ASN A 126 6.61 -13.09 28.41
C ASN A 126 5.61 -14.18 28.01
N LYS A 127 5.81 -14.89 26.88
CA LYS A 127 4.99 -16.04 26.43
C LYS A 127 5.82 -16.91 25.46
N GLN A 128 6.75 -17.72 25.97
CA GLN A 128 7.67 -18.51 25.15
C GLN A 128 6.94 -19.55 24.25
N PRO A 129 7.38 -19.73 23.00
CA PRO A 129 7.45 -21.06 22.40
C PRO A 129 8.51 -21.87 23.15
N SER A 130 8.18 -23.09 23.60
CA SER A 130 9.14 -23.98 24.25
C SER A 130 10.31 -24.28 23.31
N ILE A 131 11.52 -23.84 23.65
CA ILE A 131 12.74 -24.25 22.94
C ILE A 131 13.07 -25.68 23.36
N SER A 132 13.16 -26.61 22.41
CA SER A 132 13.53 -27.99 22.73
C SER A 132 15.04 -28.13 22.95
N ILE A 133 15.45 -29.12 23.75
CA ILE A 133 16.87 -29.46 23.93
C ILE A 133 17.51 -29.79 22.57
N GLU A 134 16.77 -30.42 21.67
CA GLU A 134 17.22 -30.72 20.31
C GLU A 134 17.54 -29.44 19.52
N GLN A 135 16.72 -28.39 19.63
CA GLN A 135 17.01 -27.10 18.98
C GLN A 135 18.30 -26.49 19.53
N VAL A 136 18.47 -26.48 20.85
CA VAL A 136 19.70 -25.96 21.48
C VAL A 136 20.94 -26.73 21.03
N LEU A 137 20.85 -28.07 20.92
CA LEU A 137 21.97 -28.91 20.48
C LEU A 137 22.27 -28.80 18.99
N LYS A 138 21.29 -28.42 18.16
CA LYS A 138 21.45 -28.24 16.71
C LYS A 138 21.89 -26.83 16.30
N SER A 139 21.69 -25.83 17.15
CA SER A 139 22.06 -24.46 16.83
C SER A 139 23.58 -24.26 16.87
N ASP A 140 24.10 -23.64 15.82
CA ASP A 140 25.54 -23.33 15.70
C ASP A 140 26.01 -22.32 16.76
N SER A 141 25.10 -21.45 17.22
CA SER A 141 25.35 -20.46 18.27
C SER A 141 24.06 -20.00 18.95
N ILE A 142 24.20 -19.25 20.05
CA ILE A 142 23.06 -18.62 20.76
C ILE A 142 22.36 -17.59 19.85
N GLU A 143 23.13 -16.85 19.05
CA GLU A 143 22.61 -15.87 18.09
C GLU A 143 21.79 -16.56 16.99
N ALA A 144 22.27 -17.70 16.48
CA ALA A 144 21.53 -18.49 15.50
C ALA A 144 20.20 -19.01 16.08
N LEU A 145 20.23 -19.52 17.33
CA LEU A 145 19.03 -19.96 18.03
C LEU A 145 18.05 -18.80 18.24
N LEU A 146 18.54 -17.64 18.66
CA LEU A 146 17.71 -16.45 18.87
C LEU A 146 17.04 -16.02 17.56
N GLN A 147 17.77 -16.02 16.44
CA GLN A 147 17.21 -15.70 15.13
C GLN A 147 16.10 -16.67 14.73
N GLU A 148 16.29 -17.97 14.97
CA GLU A 148 15.26 -18.99 14.71
C GLU A 148 13.99 -18.74 15.52
N VAL A 149 14.13 -18.40 16.80
CA VAL A 149 13.01 -18.08 17.69
C VAL A 149 12.28 -16.82 17.21
N ILE A 150 13.01 -15.77 16.81
CA ILE A 150 12.44 -14.55 16.25
C ILE A 150 11.65 -14.87 14.98
N GLU A 151 12.21 -15.60 14.03
CA GLU A 151 11.51 -15.94 12.78
C GLU A 151 10.28 -16.81 13.02
N SER A 152 10.36 -17.78 13.92
CA SER A 152 9.21 -18.59 14.33
C SER A 152 8.10 -17.72 14.92
N LYS A 153 8.46 -16.76 15.77
CA LYS A 153 7.51 -15.81 16.36
C LYS A 153 6.88 -14.90 15.30
N ILE A 154 7.67 -14.36 14.39
CA ILE A 154 7.19 -13.51 13.30
C ILE A 154 6.23 -14.29 12.40
N SER A 155 6.57 -15.52 12.01
CA SER A 155 5.71 -16.39 11.21
C SER A 155 4.38 -16.68 11.92
N SER A 156 4.42 -16.96 13.23
CA SER A 156 3.20 -17.15 14.03
C SER A 156 2.31 -15.90 14.05
N LEU A 157 2.88 -14.71 14.17
CA LEU A 157 2.15 -13.44 14.16
C LEU A 157 1.54 -13.12 12.79
N ALA A 158 2.33 -13.27 11.72
CA ALA A 158 1.88 -13.02 10.34
C ALA A 158 0.64 -13.83 9.97
N ASN A 159 0.55 -15.09 10.43
CA ASN A 159 -0.55 -15.99 10.14
C ASN A 159 -1.85 -15.69 10.92
N LYS A 160 -1.80 -14.89 12.00
CA LYS A 160 -2.96 -14.62 12.86
C LYS A 160 -3.72 -13.33 12.52
N GLY A 161 -3.23 -12.56 11.55
CA GLY A 161 -3.85 -11.32 11.10
C GLY A 161 -3.59 -10.11 12.02
N PHE A 162 -3.98 -8.92 11.56
CA PHE A 162 -3.59 -7.65 12.16
C PHE A 162 -4.02 -7.46 13.62
N GLY A 163 -5.26 -7.83 13.98
CA GLY A 163 -5.74 -7.67 15.36
C GLY A 163 -4.90 -8.44 16.39
N ASN A 164 -4.44 -9.66 16.04
CA ASN A 164 -3.54 -10.43 16.91
C ASN A 164 -2.14 -9.80 16.99
N ILE A 165 -1.67 -9.19 15.91
CA ILE A 165 -0.37 -8.49 15.90
C ILE A 165 -0.45 -7.25 16.79
N GLU A 166 -1.49 -6.44 16.63
CA GLU A 166 -1.74 -5.25 17.46
C GLU A 166 -1.82 -5.62 18.94
N GLU A 167 -2.64 -6.60 19.31
CA GLU A 167 -2.77 -7.05 20.69
C GLU A 167 -1.42 -7.50 21.26
N TRP A 168 -0.65 -8.26 20.48
CA TRP A 168 0.66 -8.72 20.90
C TRP A 168 1.66 -7.57 21.06
N CYS A 169 1.69 -6.60 20.13
CA CYS A 169 2.53 -5.42 20.23
C CYS A 169 2.20 -4.61 21.50
N LEU A 170 0.91 -4.37 21.76
CA LEU A 170 0.44 -3.66 22.96
C LEU A 170 0.86 -4.38 24.25
N GLN A 171 0.66 -5.70 24.32
CA GLN A 171 1.06 -6.51 25.49
C GLN A 171 2.57 -6.48 25.76
N ASN A 172 3.38 -6.28 24.72
CA ASN A 172 4.84 -6.29 24.80
C ASN A 172 5.46 -4.88 24.72
N GLY A 173 4.61 -3.85 24.74
CA GLY A 173 5.04 -2.47 24.70
C GLY A 173 5.66 -2.04 23.37
N ILE A 174 5.50 -2.78 22.28
CA ILE A 174 5.94 -2.32 20.96
C ILE A 174 4.93 -1.28 20.47
N PRO A 175 5.35 -0.03 20.17
CA PRO A 175 4.44 1.00 19.72
C PRO A 175 3.79 0.60 18.39
N LEU A 176 2.47 0.68 18.32
CA LEU A 176 1.71 0.63 17.08
C LEU A 176 0.75 1.80 17.11
N VAL A 177 1.09 2.89 16.41
CA VAL A 177 0.37 4.16 16.54
C VAL A 177 -0.82 4.16 15.61
N VAL A 178 -1.93 3.62 16.12
CA VAL A 178 -3.20 3.47 15.41
C VAL A 178 -4.32 3.94 16.32
N ASP A 179 -5.03 5.00 15.91
CA ASP A 179 -6.28 5.41 16.54
C ASP A 179 -7.45 4.51 16.09
N ASN A 180 -8.59 4.59 16.80
CA ASN A 180 -9.73 3.71 16.54
C ASN A 180 -10.28 3.85 15.12
N ASP A 181 -10.31 5.07 14.56
CA ASP A 181 -10.85 5.31 13.21
C ASP A 181 -9.94 4.66 12.16
N ARG A 182 -8.62 4.83 12.30
CA ARG A 182 -7.63 4.17 11.43
C ARG A 182 -7.63 2.67 11.61
N LYS A 183 -7.89 2.15 12.81
CA LYS A 183 -8.01 0.71 13.07
C LYS A 183 -9.14 0.08 12.26
N GLU A 184 -10.32 0.70 12.25
CA GLU A 184 -11.46 0.22 11.45
C GLU A 184 -11.06 0.18 9.95
N LYS A 185 -10.37 1.22 9.45
CA LYS A 185 -9.88 1.26 8.07
C LYS A 185 -8.85 0.17 7.75
N ILE A 186 -7.87 -0.08 8.62
CA ILE A 186 -6.86 -1.14 8.39
C ILE A 186 -7.55 -2.50 8.26
N VAL A 187 -8.51 -2.80 9.16
CA VAL A 187 -9.28 -4.05 9.12
C VAL A 187 -10.04 -4.15 7.80
N GLU A 188 -10.67 -3.05 7.37
CA GLU A 188 -11.37 -3.00 6.09
C GLU A 188 -10.43 -3.21 4.90
N PHE A 189 -9.26 -2.56 4.84
CA PHE A 189 -8.31 -2.72 3.74
C PHE A 189 -7.76 -4.15 3.65
N ILE A 190 -7.51 -4.79 4.79
CA ILE A 190 -7.08 -6.20 4.83
C ILE A 190 -8.22 -7.10 4.37
N ALA A 191 -9.45 -6.85 4.82
CA ALA A 191 -10.62 -7.62 4.38
C ALA A 191 -10.88 -7.44 2.88
N LEU A 192 -10.72 -6.22 2.36
CA LEU A 192 -10.83 -5.91 0.93
C LEU A 192 -9.79 -6.68 0.13
N ARG A 193 -8.51 -6.58 0.51
CA ARG A 193 -7.43 -7.34 -0.11
C ARG A 193 -7.75 -8.84 -0.12
N ASN A 194 -8.30 -9.39 0.95
CA ASN A 194 -8.66 -10.80 1.02
C ASN A 194 -9.76 -11.17 0.00
N ILE A 195 -10.82 -10.37 -0.15
CA ILE A 195 -11.86 -10.66 -1.14
C ILE A 195 -11.39 -10.42 -2.57
N ILE A 196 -10.46 -9.48 -2.81
CA ILE A 196 -9.79 -9.32 -4.11
C ILE A 196 -9.09 -10.63 -4.49
N VAL A 197 -8.21 -11.11 -3.61
CA VAL A 197 -7.35 -12.28 -3.88
C VAL A 197 -8.14 -13.59 -3.93
N HIS A 198 -9.10 -13.78 -3.03
CA HIS A 198 -9.73 -15.09 -2.83
C HIS A 198 -11.13 -15.20 -3.46
N ASN A 199 -11.85 -14.09 -3.60
CA ASN A 199 -13.26 -14.09 -3.98
C ASN A 199 -13.61 -13.17 -5.16
N ARG A 200 -12.62 -12.64 -5.91
CA ARG A 200 -12.85 -11.72 -7.05
C ARG A 200 -13.76 -10.54 -6.66
N CYS A 201 -13.46 -9.92 -5.52
CA CYS A 201 -14.21 -8.81 -4.94
C CYS A 201 -15.64 -9.13 -4.50
N ILE A 202 -16.05 -10.41 -4.48
CA ILE A 202 -17.35 -10.82 -3.97
C ILE A 202 -17.30 -10.83 -2.44
N VAL A 203 -18.23 -10.09 -1.83
CA VAL A 203 -18.37 -9.96 -0.38
C VAL A 203 -18.85 -11.29 0.21
N ASP A 204 -18.09 -11.84 1.15
CA ASP A 204 -18.41 -13.07 1.87
C ASP A 204 -18.66 -12.83 3.36
N ASP A 205 -19.01 -13.90 4.09
CA ASP A 205 -19.25 -13.83 5.53
C ASP A 205 -18.02 -13.36 6.31
N LYS A 206 -16.80 -13.65 5.83
CA LYS A 206 -15.56 -13.25 6.49
C LYS A 206 -15.38 -11.74 6.39
N PHE A 207 -15.64 -11.16 5.22
CA PHE A 207 -15.61 -9.72 5.00
C PHE A 207 -16.63 -9.01 5.90
N LEU A 208 -17.89 -9.46 5.92
CA LEU A 208 -18.94 -8.82 6.72
C LEU A 208 -18.70 -8.93 8.23
N LYS A 209 -18.09 -10.03 8.69
CA LYS A 209 -17.65 -10.16 10.09
C LYS A 209 -16.51 -9.21 10.43
N ALA A 210 -15.57 -8.99 9.51
CA ALA A 210 -14.46 -8.06 9.70
C ALA A 210 -14.90 -6.59 9.57
N VAL A 211 -15.90 -6.31 8.74
CA VAL A 211 -16.41 -4.96 8.45
C VAL A 211 -17.93 -4.90 8.70
N PRO A 212 -18.39 -4.92 9.98
CA PRO A 212 -19.82 -5.02 10.30
C PRO A 212 -20.66 -3.82 9.83
N ARG A 213 -20.02 -2.66 9.65
CA ARG A 213 -20.66 -1.42 9.15
C ARG A 213 -20.60 -1.29 7.63
N SER A 214 -20.27 -2.36 6.90
CA SER A 214 -20.19 -2.31 5.45
C SER A 214 -21.55 -1.96 4.82
N LYS A 215 -21.52 -1.11 3.79
CA LYS A 215 -22.69 -0.82 2.95
C LYS A 215 -23.06 -1.96 1.99
N TYR A 216 -22.18 -2.95 1.84
CA TYR A 216 -22.36 -4.05 0.88
C TYR A 216 -23.06 -5.24 1.54
N GLN A 217 -23.84 -5.96 0.73
CA GLN A 217 -24.49 -7.21 1.15
C GLN A 217 -23.64 -8.42 0.73
N GLN A 218 -23.86 -9.56 1.39
CA GLN A 218 -23.22 -10.82 1.01
C GLN A 218 -23.53 -11.16 -0.46
N GLY A 219 -22.52 -11.59 -1.21
CA GLY A 219 -22.62 -11.90 -2.64
C GLY A 219 -22.52 -10.67 -3.56
N ALA A 220 -22.54 -9.44 -3.04
CA ALA A 220 -22.32 -8.25 -3.84
C ALA A 220 -20.85 -8.12 -4.25
N ILE A 221 -20.60 -7.49 -5.41
CA ILE A 221 -19.26 -7.10 -5.83
C ILE A 221 -18.92 -5.77 -5.15
N ARG A 222 -17.80 -5.72 -4.42
CA ARG A 222 -17.21 -4.47 -3.96
C ARG A 222 -16.28 -3.93 -5.04
N GLU A 223 -16.81 -3.10 -5.92
CA GLU A 223 -16.02 -2.34 -6.90
C GLU A 223 -15.10 -1.34 -6.19
N LEU A 224 -13.92 -1.12 -6.78
CA LEU A 224 -12.95 -0.15 -6.27
C LEU A 224 -13.07 1.15 -7.05
N GLU A 225 -12.97 2.25 -6.31
CA GLU A 225 -12.82 3.58 -6.85
C GLU A 225 -11.38 4.07 -6.67
N VAL A 226 -11.01 5.12 -7.40
CA VAL A 226 -9.68 5.72 -7.26
C VAL A 226 -9.49 6.27 -5.84
N ASP A 227 -10.56 6.71 -5.20
CA ASP A 227 -10.54 7.22 -3.83
C ASP A 227 -10.18 6.12 -2.82
N ASP A 228 -10.54 4.86 -3.07
CA ASP A 228 -10.09 3.74 -2.24
C ASP A 228 -8.56 3.61 -2.26
N LEU A 229 -7.93 3.83 -3.42
CA LEU A 229 -6.46 3.79 -3.55
C LEU A 229 -5.79 4.94 -2.80
N TYR A 230 -6.34 6.16 -2.90
CA TYR A 230 -5.82 7.29 -2.13
C TYR A 230 -5.97 7.08 -0.63
N ASP A 231 -7.13 6.59 -0.19
CA ASP A 231 -7.41 6.38 1.22
C ASP A 231 -6.48 5.31 1.82
N VAL A 232 -6.27 4.18 1.12
CA VAL A 232 -5.38 3.12 1.61
C VAL A 232 -3.92 3.60 1.69
N VAL A 233 -3.42 4.29 0.66
CA VAL A 233 -2.03 4.76 0.65
C VAL A 233 -1.79 5.81 1.74
N ASN A 234 -2.70 6.79 1.88
CA ASN A 234 -2.57 7.85 2.88
C ASN A 234 -2.72 7.32 4.31
N THR A 235 -3.71 6.46 4.55
CA THR A 235 -3.97 5.90 5.88
C THR A 235 -2.80 5.03 6.32
N LEU A 236 -2.38 4.07 5.50
CA LEU A 236 -1.28 3.16 5.85
C LEU A 236 0.05 3.90 5.94
N GLY A 237 0.34 4.83 5.02
CA GLY A 237 1.54 5.66 5.10
C GLY A 237 1.63 6.47 6.41
N THR A 238 0.52 7.07 6.83
CA THR A 238 0.48 7.81 8.11
C THR A 238 0.77 6.91 9.31
N ILE A 239 0.19 5.71 9.33
CA ILE A 239 0.43 4.73 10.40
C ILE A 239 1.89 4.30 10.42
N VAL A 240 2.47 4.03 9.25
CA VAL A 240 3.90 3.67 9.11
C VAL A 240 4.77 4.78 9.68
N THR A 241 4.60 6.04 9.24
CA THR A 241 5.41 7.16 9.77
C THR A 241 5.34 7.28 11.29
N ASN A 242 4.14 7.27 11.85
CA ASN A 242 3.95 7.50 13.28
C ASN A 242 4.45 6.32 14.12
N THR A 243 4.20 5.09 13.65
CA THR A 243 4.66 3.86 14.31
C THR A 243 6.18 3.77 14.26
N ASP A 244 6.78 4.07 13.11
CA ASP A 244 8.22 4.00 12.91
C ASP A 244 8.96 4.97 13.85
N GLU A 245 8.56 6.23 13.86
CA GLU A 245 9.18 7.26 14.69
C GLU A 245 9.04 6.90 16.18
N SER A 246 7.87 6.46 16.63
CA SER A 246 7.65 6.04 18.02
C SER A 246 8.50 4.83 18.41
N THR A 247 8.71 3.90 17.48
CA THR A 247 9.51 2.69 17.70
C THR A 247 11.00 3.03 17.74
N ILE A 248 11.48 3.91 16.86
CA ILE A 248 12.86 4.42 16.89
C ILE A 248 13.14 5.11 18.22
N GLN A 249 12.24 6.00 18.68
CA GLN A 249 12.41 6.71 19.94
C GLN A 249 12.45 5.77 21.14
N LYS A 250 11.61 4.73 21.15
CA LYS A 250 11.53 3.80 22.28
C LYS A 250 12.70 2.82 22.36
N TYR A 251 13.15 2.31 21.21
CA TYR A 251 14.13 1.22 21.14
C TYR A 251 15.49 1.64 20.60
N CYS A 252 15.68 2.93 20.28
CA CYS A 252 16.90 3.47 19.70
C CYS A 252 17.35 2.74 18.42
N LEU A 253 16.40 2.43 17.54
CA LEU A 253 16.68 1.71 16.29
C LEU A 253 17.52 2.57 15.32
N ASN A 254 18.30 1.90 14.47
CA ASN A 254 19.09 2.56 13.44
C ASN A 254 18.20 3.25 12.41
N ARG A 255 18.56 4.49 12.05
CA ARG A 255 17.89 5.27 11.02
C ARG A 255 18.61 5.13 9.69
N ASN A 256 17.86 4.83 8.63
CA ASN A 256 18.29 4.86 7.25
C ASN A 256 17.75 6.13 6.60
N LEU A 257 18.50 6.69 5.66
CA LEU A 257 18.01 7.77 4.80
C LEU A 257 16.90 7.23 3.91
N ILE A 258 15.75 7.88 3.93
CA ILE A 258 14.63 7.62 3.04
C ILE A 258 14.65 8.78 2.07
N ASN A 259 15.13 8.54 0.85
CA ASN A 259 15.41 9.61 -0.09
C ASN A 259 14.09 10.33 -0.46
N SER A 260 13.88 11.52 0.12
CA SER A 260 12.64 12.29 0.08
C SER A 260 12.51 13.19 -1.15
N ASP A 261 13.47 13.10 -2.09
CA ASP A 261 13.56 13.85 -3.36
C ASP A 261 12.33 13.72 -4.29
N SER A 262 11.32 12.97 -3.89
CA SER A 262 10.03 12.87 -4.55
C SER A 262 8.93 13.06 -3.52
N LYS A 263 8.54 14.33 -3.28
CA LYS A 263 7.13 14.57 -2.96
C LYS A 263 6.33 13.86 -4.05
N PHE A 264 5.43 12.97 -3.67
CA PHE A 264 4.47 12.38 -4.59
C PHE A 264 3.50 13.47 -5.04
N ARG A 265 3.97 14.38 -5.89
CA ARG A 265 3.12 15.36 -6.56
C ARG A 265 2.49 14.65 -7.75
N VAL A 266 1.25 14.25 -7.53
CA VAL A 266 0.38 13.77 -8.59
C VAL A 266 -0.49 14.96 -8.99
N GLU A 267 0.08 15.86 -9.80
CA GLU A 267 -0.69 16.97 -10.37
C GLU A 267 -1.48 16.41 -11.58
N PHE A 268 -2.82 16.51 -11.55
CA PHE A 268 -3.77 16.13 -12.62
C PHE A 268 -4.56 17.33 -13.14
#